data_AF-A0A1C5LCX6-F1
#
_entry.id   AF-A0A1C5LCX6-F1
#
_cell.length_a   1.000
_cell.length_b   1.000
_cell.length_c   1.000
_cell.angle_alpha   90.00
_cell.angle_beta   90.00
_cell.angle_gamma   90.00
#
_symmetry.space_group_name_H-M   'P 1'
#
loop_
_entity.id
_entity.type
_entity.pdbx_description
1 polymer ?
#
loop_
_entity_poly.entity_id
_entity_poly.type
_entity_poly.pdbx_seq_one_letter_code
_entity_poly.pdbx_strand_id
1 'polypeptide(L)'
;MKKAIVMAGVLFALTMTAGCGSQNQDHAATAESDVTENEEEALQDNENTEKSSKVLVAYYSATGNTKAAAETIADAADGELFELQPAEAYTTEDLDYNDPESRVCKEHADPDQIQNWVGSLDLSEK
;
A
#
# COMPACT_ATOMS: atom_id res chain seq x y z
N MET A 1 -45.01 -7.72 12.23
CA MET A 1 -45.09 -8.02 13.67
C MET A 1 -43.68 -8.29 14.17
N LYS A 2 -43.21 -7.44 15.06
CA LYS A 2 -41.82 -7.35 15.54
C LYS A 2 -41.65 -8.33 16.70
N LYS A 3 -40.61 -9.15 16.72
CA LYS A 3 -40.21 -9.91 17.91
C LYS A 3 -38.84 -9.41 18.35
N ALA A 4 -38.83 -8.70 19.47
CA ALA A 4 -37.64 -8.24 20.17
C ALA A 4 -37.55 -9.01 21.50
N ILE A 5 -36.38 -9.54 21.81
CA ILE A 5 -35.89 -9.99 23.12
C ILE A 5 -34.35 -9.80 23.00
N VAL A 6 -33.65 -8.80 23.55
CA VAL A 6 -33.51 -8.21 24.91
C VAL A 6 -32.60 -9.04 25.84
N MET A 7 -31.36 -8.52 25.99
CA MET A 7 -30.57 -8.30 27.23
C MET A 7 -29.34 -9.16 27.60
N ALA A 8 -28.35 -8.38 28.06
CA ALA A 8 -27.23 -8.66 28.98
C ALA A 8 -26.01 -9.39 28.38
N GLY A 9 -24.79 -8.84 28.30
CA GLY A 9 -24.17 -7.76 29.07
C GLY A 9 -23.04 -8.33 29.93
N VAL A 10 -21.81 -8.40 29.40
CA VAL A 10 -20.58 -8.52 30.20
C VAL A 10 -19.51 -7.62 29.59
N LEU A 11 -19.39 -6.45 30.20
CA LEU A 11 -18.30 -5.50 30.07
C LEU A 11 -17.14 -6.03 30.94
N PHE A 12 -16.02 -6.44 30.33
CA PHE A 12 -14.78 -6.69 31.07
C PHE A 12 -13.73 -5.69 30.59
N ALA A 13 -13.64 -4.58 31.30
CA ALA A 13 -12.58 -3.59 31.20
C ALA A 13 -11.61 -3.76 32.39
N LEU A 14 -10.39 -3.20 32.24
CA LEU A 14 -9.29 -3.06 33.21
C LEU A 14 -8.33 -4.28 33.31
N THR A 15 -7.00 -4.18 33.19
CA THR A 15 -6.08 -3.12 33.68
C THR A 15 -4.75 -3.06 32.90
N MET A 16 -4.22 -1.84 32.72
CA MET A 16 -2.81 -1.53 32.42
C MET A 16 -1.85 -2.03 33.53
N THR A 17 -0.60 -2.37 33.18
CA THR A 17 0.58 -1.89 33.92
C THR A 17 1.88 -2.11 33.12
N ALA A 18 2.75 -1.11 33.24
CA ALA A 18 3.99 -0.88 32.52
C ALA A 18 5.11 -1.89 32.82
N GLY A 19 5.95 -2.14 31.81
CA GLY A 19 7.29 -2.70 31.96
C GLY A 19 8.32 -1.73 31.41
N CYS A 20 9.01 -1.01 32.30
CA CYS A 20 10.27 -0.30 32.02
C CYS A 20 11.40 -1.01 32.77
N GLY A 21 12.54 -1.18 32.12
CA GLY A 21 13.85 -1.49 32.73
C GLY A 21 14.96 -1.17 31.72
N SER A 22 15.67 -0.04 31.89
CA SER A 22 17.02 0.09 32.47
C SER A 22 18.13 -0.28 31.46
N GLN A 23 19.18 0.52 31.16
CA GLN A 23 19.89 1.58 31.88
C GLN A 23 20.68 2.51 30.92
N ASN A 24 20.65 3.80 31.28
CA ASN A 24 21.60 4.92 31.15
C ASN A 24 23.00 4.69 30.52
N GLN A 25 23.41 5.61 29.64
CA GLN A 25 24.63 6.40 29.83
C GLN A 25 24.61 7.71 29.01
N ASP A 26 24.64 8.82 29.75
CA ASP A 26 24.82 10.19 29.28
C ASP A 26 26.26 10.43 28.79
N HIS A 27 26.45 11.26 27.76
CA HIS A 27 27.63 12.12 27.69
C HIS A 27 27.25 13.52 27.22
N ALA A 28 27.77 14.48 27.98
CA ALA A 28 27.38 15.87 28.01
C ALA A 28 28.12 16.74 26.98
N ALA A 29 27.51 17.91 26.77
CA ALA A 29 28.10 19.19 26.44
C ALA A 29 28.86 19.34 25.10
N THR A 30 28.38 20.25 24.25
CA THR A 30 28.88 21.64 24.22
C THR A 30 28.08 22.43 23.19
N ALA A 31 27.53 23.56 23.60
CA ALA A 31 26.95 24.58 22.73
C ALA A 31 27.88 25.78 22.78
N GLU A 32 28.40 26.23 21.62
CA GLU A 32 28.85 27.61 21.28
C GLU A 32 28.75 27.71 19.74
N SER A 33 27.79 28.45 19.18
CA SER A 33 27.85 29.88 18.81
C SER A 33 28.65 30.15 17.54
N ASP A 34 27.96 30.42 16.42
CA ASP A 34 28.36 31.49 15.48
C ASP A 34 27.15 31.90 14.61
N VAL A 35 26.88 33.20 14.60
CA VAL A 35 25.85 33.85 13.78
C VAL A 35 26.50 34.28 12.48
N THR A 36 25.85 34.06 11.34
CA THR A 36 25.95 35.03 10.23
C THR A 36 24.64 35.04 9.47
N GLU A 37 23.85 36.08 9.74
CA GLU A 37 22.83 36.58 8.83
C GLU A 37 23.51 36.99 7.53
N ASN A 38 23.01 36.49 6.41
CA ASN A 38 23.15 37.20 5.15
C ASN A 38 21.85 37.03 4.36
N GLU A 39 20.95 38.00 4.55
CA GLU A 39 19.83 38.27 3.68
C GLU A 39 20.39 38.93 2.42
N GLU A 40 20.52 38.15 1.34
CA GLU A 40 20.40 38.71 0.00
C GLU A 40 19.24 38.00 -0.69
N GLU A 41 18.18 38.78 -0.89
CA GLU A 41 17.04 38.45 -1.70
C GLU A 41 17.48 38.13 -3.14
N ALA A 42 17.36 36.87 -3.51
CA ALA A 42 17.00 36.52 -4.87
C ALA A 42 15.55 36.07 -4.82
N LEU A 43 14.67 36.87 -5.42
CA LEU A 43 13.30 36.51 -5.74
C LEU A 43 13.34 35.27 -6.65
N GLN A 44 13.47 34.09 -6.04
CA GLN A 44 13.13 32.85 -6.68
C GLN A 44 11.62 32.73 -6.54
N ASP A 45 10.96 32.93 -7.68
CA ASP A 45 9.63 32.45 -7.95
C ASP A 45 9.56 30.98 -7.56
N ASN A 46 9.25 30.75 -6.28
CA ASN A 46 8.79 29.49 -5.75
C ASN A 46 7.40 29.30 -6.34
N GLU A 47 7.38 28.94 -7.63
CA GLU A 47 6.41 28.00 -8.16
C GLU A 47 6.57 26.75 -7.30
N ASN A 48 5.95 26.80 -6.12
CA ASN A 48 5.54 25.65 -5.37
C ASN A 48 4.54 24.98 -6.28
N THR A 49 5.06 24.26 -7.26
CA THR A 49 4.38 23.16 -7.90
C THR A 49 4.12 22.23 -6.73
N GLU A 50 3.01 22.50 -6.04
CA GLU A 50 2.31 21.57 -5.20
C GLU A 50 2.31 20.28 -6.01
N LYS A 51 3.25 19.37 -5.71
CA LYS A 51 3.27 18.06 -6.34
C LYS A 51 1.97 17.42 -5.89
N SER A 52 0.92 17.59 -6.68
CA SER A 52 -0.33 16.89 -6.50
C SER A 52 0.05 15.41 -6.46
N SER A 53 -0.18 14.76 -5.32
CA SER A 53 0.06 13.33 -5.20
C SER A 53 -0.84 12.63 -6.21
N LYS A 54 -0.25 12.04 -7.25
CA LYS A 54 -0.98 11.23 -8.23
C LYS A 54 -1.19 9.85 -7.65
N VAL A 55 -2.42 9.34 -7.77
CA VAL A 55 -2.78 7.99 -7.34
C VAL A 55 -2.71 7.04 -8.54
N LEU A 56 -2.03 5.92 -8.38
CA LEU A 56 -2.02 4.83 -9.35
C LEU A 56 -2.63 3.56 -8.75
N VAL A 57 -3.65 3.03 -9.40
CA VAL A 57 -4.31 1.77 -9.07
C VAL A 57 -3.81 0.70 -10.05
N ALA A 58 -2.77 -0.02 -9.64
CA ALA A 58 -2.26 -1.17 -10.37
C ALA A 58 -3.03 -2.44 -10.00
N TYR A 59 -3.50 -3.22 -10.98
CA TYR A 59 -4.30 -4.43 -10.73
C TYR A 59 -4.08 -5.51 -11.78
N TYR A 60 -4.33 -6.77 -11.42
CA TYR A 60 -4.46 -7.89 -12.36
C TYR A 60 -5.87 -8.48 -12.25
N SER A 61 -6.47 -8.90 -13.37
CA SER A 61 -7.76 -9.59 -13.35
C SER A 61 -7.91 -10.63 -14.46
N ALA A 62 -7.86 -11.92 -14.10
CA ALA A 62 -8.10 -13.01 -15.05
C ALA A 62 -9.57 -13.07 -15.52
N THR A 63 -10.51 -12.83 -14.60
CA THR A 63 -11.96 -13.01 -14.83
C THR A 63 -12.78 -11.72 -14.65
N GLY A 64 -12.12 -10.57 -14.49
CA GLY A 64 -12.76 -9.25 -14.44
C GLY A 64 -13.24 -8.78 -13.06
N ASN A 65 -13.26 -9.64 -12.04
CA ASN A 65 -13.73 -9.24 -10.70
C ASN A 65 -12.86 -8.13 -10.09
N THR A 66 -11.54 -8.31 -10.10
CA THR A 66 -10.59 -7.30 -9.61
C THR A 66 -10.61 -6.04 -10.46
N LYS A 67 -10.86 -6.15 -11.77
CA LYS A 67 -11.00 -5.00 -12.65
C LYS A 67 -12.13 -4.08 -12.19
N ALA A 68 -13.31 -4.64 -11.93
CA ALA A 68 -14.45 -3.86 -11.42
C ALA A 68 -14.14 -3.18 -10.08
N ALA A 69 -13.41 -3.85 -9.19
CA ALA A 69 -12.97 -3.26 -7.93
C ALA A 69 -11.93 -2.15 -8.15
N ALA A 70 -10.97 -2.35 -9.05
CA ALA A 70 -9.94 -1.36 -9.37
C ALA A 70 -10.56 -0.10 -9.98
N GLU A 71 -11.50 -0.25 -10.92
CA GLU A 71 -12.27 0.86 -11.50
C GLU A 71 -12.97 1.66 -10.40
N THR A 72 -13.64 0.98 -9.45
CA THR A 72 -14.30 1.63 -8.31
C THR A 72 -13.31 2.42 -7.43
N ILE A 73 -12.11 1.88 -7.21
CA ILE A 73 -11.08 2.53 -6.39
C ILE A 73 -10.49 3.74 -7.11
N ALA A 74 -10.19 3.61 -8.40
CA ALA A 74 -9.66 4.69 -9.22
C ALA A 74 -10.65 5.86 -9.29
N ASP A 75 -11.93 5.60 -9.51
CA ASP A 75 -12.98 6.63 -9.53
C ASP A 75 -13.09 7.35 -8.18
N ALA A 76 -13.00 6.62 -7.07
CA ALA A 76 -13.11 7.20 -5.73
C ALA A 76 -11.87 8.02 -5.32
N ALA A 77 -10.71 7.69 -5.85
CA ALA A 77 -9.42 8.30 -5.50
C ALA A 77 -8.94 9.34 -6.51
N ASP A 78 -9.71 9.60 -7.59
CA ASP A 78 -9.25 10.37 -8.76
C ASP A 78 -7.90 9.85 -9.28
N GLY A 79 -7.79 8.52 -9.34
CA GLY A 79 -6.56 7.79 -9.64
C GLY A 79 -6.54 7.22 -11.06
N GLU A 80 -5.33 6.97 -11.56
CA GLU A 80 -5.13 6.29 -12.83
C GLU A 80 -5.17 4.77 -12.66
N LEU A 81 -5.74 4.06 -13.63
CA LEU A 81 -5.68 2.61 -13.69
C LEU A 81 -4.43 2.13 -14.42
N PHE A 82 -3.84 1.04 -13.95
CA PHE A 82 -2.83 0.29 -14.67
C PHE A 82 -3.08 -1.21 -14.55
N GLU A 83 -3.35 -1.87 -15.66
CA GLU A 83 -3.58 -3.31 -15.68
C GLU A 83 -2.25 -4.05 -15.88
N LEU A 84 -1.88 -4.86 -14.88
CA LEU A 84 -0.80 -5.83 -14.96
C LEU A 84 -1.23 -6.94 -15.91
N GLN A 85 -0.45 -7.17 -16.96
CA GLN A 85 -0.70 -8.23 -17.93
C GLN A 85 0.38 -9.30 -17.76
N PRO A 86 0.04 -10.58 -17.53
CA PRO A 86 1.04 -11.64 -17.54
C PRO A 86 1.61 -11.81 -18.96
N ALA A 87 2.86 -12.24 -19.10
CA ALA A 87 3.46 -12.53 -20.41
C ALA A 87 2.68 -13.62 -21.16
N GLU A 88 2.13 -14.58 -20.42
CA GLU A 88 1.21 -15.60 -20.93
C GLU A 88 -0.12 -15.51 -20.15
N ALA A 89 -1.21 -15.27 -20.88
CA ALA A 89 -2.55 -15.18 -20.30
C ALA A 89 -2.95 -16.49 -19.61
N TYR A 90 -3.63 -16.38 -18.47
CA TYR A 90 -4.13 -17.54 -17.75
C TYR A 90 -5.33 -18.16 -18.46
N THR A 91 -5.27 -19.47 -18.68
CA THR A 91 -6.39 -20.29 -19.17
C THR A 91 -7.36 -20.67 -18.05
N THR A 92 -8.47 -21.34 -18.37
CA THR A 92 -9.40 -21.81 -17.34
C THR A 92 -8.78 -22.94 -16.51
N GLU A 93 -8.03 -23.81 -17.17
CA GLU A 93 -7.27 -24.91 -16.57
C GLU A 93 -6.16 -24.38 -15.65
N ASP A 94 -5.48 -23.31 -16.06
CA ASP A 94 -4.48 -22.65 -15.23
C ASP A 94 -5.04 -22.11 -13.92
N LEU A 95 -6.32 -21.70 -13.92
CA LEU A 95 -7.01 -21.08 -12.79
C LEU A 95 -7.73 -22.08 -11.87
N ASP A 96 -7.75 -23.38 -12.21
CA ASP A 96 -8.43 -24.39 -11.39
C ASP A 96 -7.63 -24.72 -10.13
N TYR A 97 -7.94 -24.02 -9.04
CA TYR A 97 -7.34 -24.24 -7.73
C TYR A 97 -7.64 -25.63 -7.11
N ASN A 98 -8.54 -26.43 -7.70
CA ASN A 98 -8.78 -27.80 -7.26
C ASN A 98 -7.84 -28.80 -7.94
N ASP A 99 -7.15 -28.39 -9.01
CA ASP A 99 -6.13 -29.19 -9.67
C ASP A 99 -4.74 -28.79 -9.14
N PRO A 100 -4.04 -29.69 -8.41
CA PRO A 100 -2.69 -29.40 -7.93
C PRO A 100 -1.67 -29.20 -9.07
N GLU A 101 -1.99 -29.66 -10.28
CA GLU A 101 -1.16 -29.46 -11.46
C GLU A 101 -1.46 -28.15 -12.20
N SER A 102 -2.50 -27.41 -11.79
CA SER A 102 -2.80 -26.08 -12.35
C SER A 102 -1.64 -25.12 -12.12
N ARG A 103 -1.53 -24.14 -13.03
CA ARG A 103 -0.53 -23.09 -12.93
C ARG A 103 -0.67 -22.30 -11.64
N VAL A 104 -1.89 -21.92 -11.23
CA VAL A 104 -2.11 -21.18 -9.96
C VAL A 104 -1.66 -21.98 -8.75
N CYS A 105 -1.86 -23.30 -8.71
CA CYS A 105 -1.39 -24.13 -7.61
C CYS A 105 0.13 -24.24 -7.59
N LYS A 106 0.78 -24.38 -8.75
CA LYS A 106 2.24 -24.43 -8.87
C LYS A 106 2.90 -23.11 -8.48
N GLU A 107 2.44 -21.98 -9.02
CA GLU A 107 2.96 -20.65 -8.67
C GLU A 107 2.69 -20.27 -7.20
N HIS A 108 1.57 -20.74 -6.63
CA HIS A 108 1.30 -20.54 -5.20
C HIS A 108 2.24 -21.35 -4.30
N ALA A 109 2.58 -22.59 -4.70
CA ALA A 109 3.49 -23.44 -3.95
C ALA A 109 4.96 -23.02 -4.10
N ASP A 110 5.33 -22.50 -5.27
CA ASP A 110 6.69 -22.07 -5.61
C ASP A 110 6.66 -20.73 -6.36
N PRO A 111 6.92 -19.60 -5.67
CA PRO A 111 6.94 -18.27 -6.28
C PRO A 111 7.99 -18.10 -7.38
N ASP A 112 9.03 -18.95 -7.43
CA ASP A 112 10.03 -18.89 -8.51
C ASP A 112 9.45 -19.38 -9.85
N GLN A 113 8.27 -20.03 -9.83
CA GLN A 113 7.51 -20.39 -11.03
C GLN A 113 6.70 -19.21 -11.60
N ILE A 114 6.57 -18.09 -10.89
CA ILE A 114 5.81 -16.93 -11.37
C ILE A 114 6.50 -16.40 -12.63
N GLN A 115 5.75 -16.46 -13.74
CA GLN A 115 6.26 -15.97 -15.02
C GLN A 115 6.39 -14.44 -15.07
N ASN A 116 7.11 -13.95 -16.09
CA ASN A 116 7.28 -12.53 -16.34
C ASN A 116 5.95 -11.81 -16.61
N TRP A 117 5.89 -10.54 -16.23
CA TRP A 117 4.77 -9.65 -16.51
C TRP A 117 5.11 -8.72 -17.69
N VAL A 118 4.14 -8.42 -18.53
CA VAL A 118 4.23 -7.42 -19.60
C VAL A 118 4.05 -6.04 -18.99
N GLY A 119 4.92 -5.11 -19.39
CA GLY A 119 4.90 -3.72 -18.95
C GLY A 119 6.01 -3.46 -17.95
N SER A 120 7.09 -2.81 -18.41
CA SER A 120 7.97 -2.08 -17.51
C SER A 120 7.19 -0.85 -17.06
N LEU A 121 6.83 -0.79 -15.78
CA LEU A 121 6.17 0.39 -15.23
C LEU A 121 7.23 1.48 -15.06
N ASP A 122 7.39 2.33 -16.08
CA ASP A 122 8.17 3.55 -15.92
C ASP A 122 7.34 4.56 -15.13
N LEU A 123 7.63 4.65 -13.82
CA LEU A 123 6.99 5.58 -12.91
C LEU A 123 7.54 7.01 -13.02
N SER A 124 8.53 7.27 -13.89
CA SER A 124 9.11 8.61 -14.02
C SER A 124 8.22 9.60 -14.79
N GLU A 125 7.28 9.09 -15.60
CA GLU A 125 6.36 9.90 -16.40
C GLU A 125 4.97 10.08 -15.76
N LYS A 126 4.70 9.37 -14.65
CA LYS A 126 3.47 9.51 -13.85
C LYS A 126 3.73 10.43 -12.67
#